data_AF-A0A7J4VP78-F1
#
_entry.id   AF-A0A7J4VP78-F1
#
_cell.length_a   1.000
_cell.length_b   1.000
_cell.length_c   1.000
_cell.angle_alpha   90.00
_cell.angle_beta   90.00
_cell.angle_gamma   90.00
#
_symmetry.space_group_name_H-M   'P 1'
#
loop_
_entity.id
_entity.type
_entity.pdbx_description
1 polymer ?
#
loop_
_entity_poly.entity_id
_entity_poly.type
_entity_poly.pdbx_seq_one_letter_code
_entity_poly.pdbx_strand_id
1 'polypeptide(L)'
;MASGRARRTAADDFEILLYHHTTPTNLGLILRSGELWSSAWNLRSTRRLENVAYTYFTSLDKIGSEADLHRIAMASNGQIRFQTTSSRETEATLTLDVYRGSTKGRTSTLARYIPVDMLAAPHLHFHHSIMIEAAWYEIVSPEIYRVGVKPGATLPLGKDAVGCDSASLKSFDHVALGDTSTLPGLAAPYDEETTDQLMHTQMLGEDIDLFQFWRRNANTDQVSGRTPEARVLEPR
;
A
#
# COMPACT_ATOMS: atom_id res chain seq x y z
N MET A 1 -4.70 -21.70 1.66
CA MET A 1 -3.27 -21.40 1.56
C MET A 1 -3.06 -20.62 0.28
N ALA A 2 -2.81 -19.30 0.36
CA ALA A 2 -2.43 -18.51 -0.81
C ALA A 2 -0.99 -18.91 -1.17
N SER A 3 -0.80 -19.58 -2.30
CA SER A 3 0.50 -20.12 -2.70
C SER A 3 1.29 -19.14 -3.57
N GLY A 4 1.08 -17.82 -3.42
CA GLY A 4 1.79 -16.71 -4.08
C GLY A 4 2.26 -17.03 -5.51
N ARG A 5 1.43 -16.79 -6.53
CA ARG A 5 1.83 -17.06 -7.92
C ARG A 5 2.59 -15.87 -8.49
N ALA A 6 3.83 -16.10 -8.88
CA ALA A 6 4.64 -15.15 -9.63
C ALA A 6 5.06 -15.79 -10.96
N ARG A 7 5.27 -14.96 -11.99
CA ARG A 7 5.92 -15.39 -13.24
C ARG A 7 6.90 -14.32 -13.70
N ARG A 8 7.94 -14.76 -14.42
CA ARG A 8 8.93 -13.88 -15.02
C ARG A 8 8.37 -13.27 -16.30
N THR A 9 8.61 -11.98 -16.52
CA THR A 9 8.24 -11.26 -17.74
C THR A 9 9.34 -11.44 -18.80
N ALA A 10 9.05 -11.01 -20.04
CA ALA A 10 10.05 -11.00 -21.11
C ALA A 10 11.20 -10.00 -20.85
N ALA A 11 10.99 -9.02 -19.98
CA ALA A 11 11.96 -7.99 -19.60
C ALA A 11 12.88 -8.41 -18.44
N ASP A 12 12.87 -9.70 -18.06
CA ASP A 12 13.59 -10.19 -16.88
C ASP A 12 13.15 -9.54 -15.55
N ASP A 13 11.86 -9.21 -15.47
CA ASP A 13 11.22 -8.77 -14.24
C ASP A 13 10.15 -9.79 -13.82
N PHE A 14 9.38 -9.48 -12.78
CA PHE A 14 8.33 -10.35 -12.26
C PHE A 14 6.96 -9.66 -12.30
N GLU A 15 5.93 -10.49 -12.46
CA GLU A 15 4.56 -10.10 -12.22
C GLU A 15 3.93 -11.11 -11.26
N ILE A 16 3.11 -10.60 -10.34
CA ILE A 16 2.47 -11.39 -9.29
C ILE A 16 0.96 -11.42 -9.49
N LEU A 17 0.36 -12.58 -9.24
CA LEU A 17 -1.08 -12.75 -9.32
C LEU A 17 -1.75 -12.11 -8.10
N LEU A 18 -2.58 -11.10 -8.35
CA LEU A 18 -3.37 -10.43 -7.33
C LEU A 18 -4.84 -10.38 -7.73
N TYR A 19 -5.68 -10.03 -6.76
CA TYR A 19 -7.12 -10.10 -6.85
C TYR A 19 -7.77 -8.75 -6.56
N HIS A 20 -8.62 -8.30 -7.47
CA HIS A 20 -9.48 -7.15 -7.26
C HIS A 20 -10.88 -7.63 -6.84
N HIS A 21 -11.29 -7.30 -5.61
CA HIS A 21 -12.60 -7.67 -5.07
C HIS A 21 -13.64 -6.59 -5.32
N THR A 22 -14.77 -6.97 -5.91
CA THR A 22 -15.83 -6.05 -6.31
C THR A 22 -17.21 -6.72 -6.26
N THR A 23 -18.25 -5.99 -6.66
CA THR A 23 -19.62 -6.52 -6.76
C THR A 23 -19.84 -7.19 -8.12
N PRO A 24 -20.78 -8.13 -8.26
CA PRO A 24 -21.12 -8.72 -9.56
C PRO A 24 -21.44 -7.69 -10.64
N THR A 25 -22.18 -6.64 -10.27
CA THR A 25 -22.52 -5.53 -11.17
C THR A 25 -21.27 -4.81 -11.68
N ASN A 26 -20.36 -4.46 -10.77
CA ASN A 26 -19.13 -3.73 -11.12
C ASN A 26 -18.16 -4.61 -11.91
N LEU A 27 -18.06 -5.91 -11.61
CA LEU A 27 -17.30 -6.84 -12.43
C LEU A 27 -17.81 -6.83 -13.87
N GLY A 28 -19.13 -6.87 -14.08
CA GLY A 28 -19.74 -6.76 -15.40
C GLY A 28 -19.40 -5.45 -16.12
N LEU A 29 -19.33 -4.32 -15.41
CA LEU A 29 -18.92 -3.04 -15.98
C LEU A 29 -17.44 -3.04 -16.38
N ILE A 30 -16.56 -3.52 -15.51
CA ILE A 30 -15.11 -3.62 -15.72
C ILE A 30 -14.80 -4.49 -16.95
N LEU A 31 -15.46 -5.65 -17.07
CA LEU A 31 -15.25 -6.53 -18.22
C LEU A 31 -15.76 -5.94 -19.54
N ARG A 32 -16.81 -5.11 -19.50
CA ARG A 32 -17.33 -4.42 -20.69
C ARG A 32 -16.48 -3.24 -21.11
N SER A 33 -15.97 -2.45 -20.16
CA SER A 33 -15.07 -1.33 -20.46
C SER A 33 -13.68 -1.81 -20.86
N GLY A 34 -13.25 -2.97 -20.36
CA GLY A 34 -11.88 -3.43 -20.51
C GLY A 34 -10.90 -2.64 -19.63
N GLU A 35 -11.38 -2.00 -18.56
CA GLU A 35 -10.58 -1.10 -17.73
C GLU A 35 -10.92 -1.23 -16.24
N LEU A 36 -9.89 -1.16 -15.40
CA LEU A 36 -10.02 -0.98 -13.95
C LEU A 36 -9.86 0.48 -13.59
N TRP A 37 -10.84 1.01 -12.87
CA TRP A 37 -10.88 2.42 -12.49
C TRP A 37 -10.16 2.62 -11.16
N SER A 38 -9.32 3.66 -11.11
CA SER A 38 -8.62 4.05 -9.90
C SER A 38 -9.55 4.80 -8.94
N SER A 39 -9.20 4.77 -7.65
CA SER A 39 -9.93 5.39 -6.56
C SER A 39 -9.10 6.53 -5.99
N ALA A 40 -9.70 7.72 -5.87
CA ALA A 40 -9.06 8.88 -5.23
C ALA A 40 -8.97 8.75 -3.70
N TRP A 41 -9.45 7.67 -3.10
CA TRP A 41 -9.46 7.54 -1.64
C TRP A 41 -8.09 7.13 -1.08
N ASN A 42 -7.73 7.69 0.08
CA ASN A 42 -6.53 7.32 0.85
C ASN A 42 -6.58 5.89 1.40
N LEU A 43 -5.51 5.41 2.04
CA LEU A 43 -5.44 4.05 2.58
C LEU A 43 -6.63 3.67 3.48
N ARG A 44 -7.09 4.57 4.37
CA ARG A 44 -8.29 4.33 5.23
C ARG A 44 -9.61 4.31 4.45
N SER A 45 -9.61 4.82 3.23
CA SER A 45 -10.79 5.17 2.45
C SER A 45 -11.73 6.15 3.14
N THR A 46 -11.17 7.13 3.86
CA THR A 46 -11.95 8.14 4.61
C THR A 46 -11.79 9.56 4.08
N ARG A 47 -10.74 9.81 3.30
CA ARG A 47 -10.43 11.11 2.69
C ARG A 47 -10.01 10.92 1.23
N ARG A 48 -10.32 11.91 0.40
CA ARG A 48 -9.99 11.90 -1.03
C ARG A 48 -8.69 12.67 -1.29
N LEU A 49 -7.89 12.16 -2.21
CA LEU A 49 -6.59 12.65 -2.61
C LEU A 49 -6.72 13.32 -3.98
N GLU A 50 -6.09 14.49 -4.12
CA GLU A 50 -6.13 15.31 -5.33
C GLU A 50 -5.05 14.90 -6.34
N ASN A 51 -3.84 14.55 -5.88
CA ASN A 51 -2.68 14.37 -6.75
C ASN A 51 -2.36 12.90 -7.10
N VAL A 52 -3.05 11.93 -6.50
CA VAL A 52 -2.88 10.50 -6.78
C VAL A 52 -4.20 9.75 -6.65
N ALA A 53 -4.38 8.73 -7.48
CA ALA A 53 -5.43 7.73 -7.35
C ALA A 53 -4.82 6.33 -7.30
N TYR A 54 -5.51 5.40 -6.67
CA TYR A 54 -5.03 4.03 -6.47
C TYR A 54 -6.03 2.99 -7.00
N THR A 55 -5.52 2.02 -7.74
CA THR A 55 -6.25 0.76 -7.93
C THR A 55 -5.76 -0.24 -6.88
N TYR A 56 -6.73 -0.83 -6.15
CA TYR A 56 -6.47 -1.71 -5.02
C TYR A 56 -6.63 -3.17 -5.40
N PHE A 57 -5.64 -3.97 -5.01
CA PHE A 57 -5.62 -5.42 -5.15
C PHE A 57 -5.24 -6.07 -3.81
N THR A 58 -5.43 -7.38 -3.71
CA THR A 58 -5.00 -8.18 -2.57
C THR A 58 -4.46 -9.54 -3.02
N SER A 59 -3.65 -10.19 -2.20
CA SER A 59 -3.24 -11.59 -2.46
C SER A 59 -4.31 -12.61 -2.06
N LEU A 60 -5.37 -12.17 -1.38
CA LEU A 60 -6.51 -13.01 -0.99
C LEU A 60 -7.43 -13.25 -2.19
N ASP A 61 -7.61 -14.50 -2.61
CA ASP A 61 -8.54 -14.87 -3.70
C ASP A 61 -10.02 -14.71 -3.31
N LYS A 62 -10.30 -14.72 -2.00
CA LYS A 62 -11.60 -14.48 -1.40
C LYS A 62 -11.46 -13.79 -0.04
N ILE A 63 -12.39 -12.87 0.26
CA ILE A 63 -12.56 -12.31 1.60
C ILE A 63 -13.62 -13.14 2.33
N GLY A 64 -13.19 -14.04 3.22
CA GLY A 64 -14.08 -15.01 3.88
C GLY A 64 -14.42 -14.66 5.33
N SER A 65 -13.61 -13.82 5.97
CA SER A 65 -13.68 -13.56 7.41
C SER A 65 -13.41 -12.10 7.77
N GLU A 66 -13.70 -11.73 9.02
CA GLU A 66 -13.34 -10.41 9.55
C GLU A 66 -11.82 -10.20 9.59
N ALA A 67 -11.06 -11.26 9.89
CA ALA A 67 -9.60 -11.22 9.86
C ALA A 67 -9.07 -10.88 8.46
N ASP A 68 -9.71 -11.40 7.41
CA ASP A 68 -9.36 -11.05 6.02
C ASP A 68 -9.62 -9.57 5.75
N LEU A 69 -10.74 -9.01 6.24
CA LEU A 69 -11.02 -7.58 6.12
C LEU A 69 -9.93 -6.73 6.80
N HIS A 70 -9.53 -7.09 8.02
CA HIS A 70 -8.49 -6.36 8.75
C HIS A 70 -7.15 -6.36 8.02
N ARG A 71 -6.76 -7.49 7.40
CA ARG A 71 -5.53 -7.61 6.60
C ARG A 71 -5.52 -6.68 5.37
N ILE A 72 -6.70 -6.25 4.92
CA ILE A 72 -6.87 -5.32 3.80
C ILE A 72 -7.38 -3.93 4.21
N ALA A 73 -7.08 -3.48 5.44
CA ALA A 73 -7.46 -2.16 5.98
C ALA A 73 -8.97 -1.88 5.91
N MET A 74 -9.80 -2.91 6.10
CA MET A 74 -11.25 -2.80 6.19
C MET A 74 -11.73 -3.43 7.50
N ALA A 75 -12.93 -3.08 7.94
CA ALA A 75 -13.59 -3.76 9.05
C ALA A 75 -15.12 -3.70 8.89
N SER A 76 -15.86 -4.69 9.41
CA SER A 76 -17.33 -4.71 9.33
C SER A 76 -18.00 -3.60 10.16
N ASN A 77 -17.36 -3.20 11.26
CA ASN A 77 -17.78 -2.05 12.06
C ASN A 77 -17.17 -0.72 11.57
N GLY A 78 -16.29 -0.75 10.56
CA GLY A 78 -15.56 0.42 10.06
C GLY A 78 -14.44 0.90 10.99
N GLN A 79 -13.96 0.07 11.92
CA GLN A 79 -12.94 0.45 12.89
C GLN A 79 -11.88 -0.63 13.05
N ILE A 80 -10.62 -0.21 13.05
CA ILE A 80 -9.47 -1.06 13.42
C ILE A 80 -8.82 -0.51 14.69
N ARG A 81 -8.25 -1.41 15.49
CA ARG A 81 -7.65 -1.07 16.78
C ARG A 81 -6.20 -1.48 16.80
N PHE A 82 -5.37 -0.59 17.32
CA PHE A 82 -3.96 -0.80 17.55
C PHE A 82 -3.64 -0.64 19.02
N GLN A 83 -2.55 -1.27 19.42
CA GLN A 83 -1.93 -1.08 20.72
C GLN A 83 -0.49 -0.63 20.49
N THR A 84 -0.02 0.31 21.29
CA THR A 84 1.38 0.74 21.22
C THR A 84 2.31 -0.40 21.64
N THR A 85 3.51 -0.42 21.09
CA THR A 85 4.56 -1.37 21.46
C THR A 85 5.72 -0.58 22.04
N SER A 86 5.89 -0.61 23.36
CA SER A 86 6.89 0.17 24.10
C SER A 86 7.37 -0.58 25.34
N SER A 87 8.23 0.06 26.15
CA SER A 87 8.70 -0.48 27.43
C SER A 87 7.82 -0.04 28.62
N ARG A 88 6.61 0.48 28.38
CA ARG A 88 5.72 0.97 29.45
C ARG A 88 4.98 -0.19 30.11
N GLU A 89 4.61 0.01 31.37
CA GLU A 89 3.80 -0.97 32.12
C GLU A 89 2.40 -1.16 31.53
N THR A 90 1.81 -0.10 30.97
CA THR A 90 0.51 -0.16 30.32
C THR A 90 0.58 0.54 28.97
N GLU A 91 0.25 -0.20 27.92
CA GLU A 91 0.22 0.31 26.56
C GLU A 91 -1.07 1.08 26.26
N ALA A 92 -0.93 2.13 25.45
CA ALA A 92 -2.04 2.90 24.96
C ALA A 92 -2.71 2.17 23.79
N THR A 93 -3.99 2.47 23.56
CA THR A 93 -4.74 1.92 22.43
C THR A 93 -5.22 3.04 21.52
N LEU A 94 -5.22 2.76 20.22
CA LEU A 94 -5.72 3.64 19.17
C LEU A 94 -6.88 2.94 18.47
N THR A 95 -7.96 3.66 18.21
CA THR A 95 -9.01 3.21 17.29
C THR A 95 -9.03 4.14 16.10
N LEU A 96 -8.94 3.59 14.89
CA LEU A 96 -9.01 4.34 13.64
C LEU A 96 -10.25 3.93 12.85
N ASP A 97 -10.89 4.92 12.24
CA ASP A 97 -11.95 4.68 11.27
C ASP A 97 -11.34 4.25 9.93
N VAL A 98 -11.92 3.21 9.34
CA VAL A 98 -11.56 2.65 8.04
C VAL A 98 -12.79 2.32 7.23
N TYR A 99 -12.60 1.95 5.96
CA TYR A 99 -13.67 1.50 5.10
C TYR A 99 -14.50 0.40 5.76
N ARG A 100 -15.81 0.64 5.86
CA ARG A 100 -16.76 -0.36 6.33
C ARG A 100 -16.95 -1.44 5.26
N GLY A 101 -16.32 -2.58 5.48
CA GLY A 101 -16.39 -3.75 4.60
C GLY A 101 -17.53 -4.70 4.97
N SER A 102 -17.76 -5.70 4.12
CA SER A 102 -18.56 -6.86 4.46
C SER A 102 -18.02 -8.07 3.70
N THR A 103 -17.87 -9.19 4.41
CA THR A 103 -17.53 -10.49 3.81
C THR A 103 -18.58 -11.00 2.83
N LYS A 104 -19.78 -10.39 2.81
CA LYS A 104 -20.89 -10.72 1.90
C LYS A 104 -21.05 -9.73 0.75
N GLY A 105 -20.35 -8.59 0.78
CA GLY A 105 -20.57 -7.49 -0.16
C GLY A 105 -19.75 -7.57 -1.45
N ARG A 106 -18.52 -8.10 -1.38
CA ARG A 106 -17.59 -8.21 -2.50
C ARG A 106 -17.41 -9.67 -2.92
N THR A 107 -18.47 -10.23 -3.50
CA THR A 107 -18.52 -11.67 -3.85
C THR A 107 -17.94 -11.99 -5.22
N SER A 108 -17.52 -10.98 -5.99
CA SER A 108 -16.89 -11.15 -7.29
C SER A 108 -15.43 -10.75 -7.22
N THR A 109 -14.58 -11.56 -7.83
CA THR A 109 -13.13 -11.37 -7.83
C THR A 109 -12.61 -11.35 -9.26
N LEU A 110 -11.76 -10.38 -9.58
CA LEU A 110 -11.00 -10.35 -10.82
C LEU A 110 -9.52 -10.66 -10.52
N ALA A 111 -9.03 -11.79 -11.00
CA ALA A 111 -7.62 -12.17 -10.87
C ALA A 111 -6.80 -11.61 -12.03
N ARG A 112 -5.69 -10.92 -11.75
CA ARG A 112 -4.79 -10.36 -12.75
C ARG A 112 -3.34 -10.44 -12.30
N TYR A 113 -2.44 -10.68 -13.23
CA TYR A 113 -1.02 -10.46 -12.99
C TYR A 113 -0.72 -8.95 -13.01
N ILE A 114 0.02 -8.51 -12.00
CA ILE A 114 0.45 -7.12 -11.82
C ILE A 114 1.98 -7.11 -11.86
N PRO A 115 2.61 -6.39 -12.80
CA PRO A 115 4.04 -6.13 -12.79
C PRO A 115 4.49 -5.52 -11.45
N VAL A 116 5.61 -5.99 -10.90
CA VAL A 116 6.04 -5.58 -9.55
C VAL A 116 6.51 -4.12 -9.50
N ASP A 117 7.06 -3.61 -10.61
CA ASP A 117 7.48 -2.22 -10.80
C ASP A 117 6.31 -1.22 -10.79
N MET A 118 5.08 -1.67 -11.06
CA MET A 118 3.86 -0.87 -10.97
C MET A 118 3.34 -0.71 -9.53
N LEU A 119 3.80 -1.54 -8.60
CA LEU A 119 3.28 -1.55 -7.23
C LEU A 119 3.89 -0.40 -6.43
N ALA A 120 3.03 0.37 -5.77
CA ALA A 120 3.46 1.32 -4.77
C ALA A 120 4.05 0.58 -3.56
N ALA A 121 5.18 1.09 -3.06
CA ALA A 121 5.80 0.56 -1.85
C ALA A 121 4.81 0.60 -0.66
N PRO A 122 4.77 -0.46 0.17
CA PRO A 122 3.89 -0.47 1.33
C PRO A 122 4.43 0.44 2.44
N HIS A 123 3.51 0.98 3.24
CA HIS A 123 3.88 1.72 4.45
C HIS A 123 4.34 0.77 5.55
N LEU A 124 5.05 1.33 6.53
CA LEU A 124 5.72 0.55 7.55
C LEU A 124 5.35 1.03 8.95
N HIS A 125 5.34 0.11 9.89
CA HIS A 125 5.45 0.40 11.32
C HIS A 125 6.86 0.07 11.79
N PHE A 126 7.46 0.95 12.59
CA PHE A 126 8.74 0.73 13.25
C PHE A 126 8.51 0.35 14.71
N HIS A 127 8.99 -0.84 15.07
CA HIS A 127 8.96 -1.35 16.43
C HIS A 127 10.36 -1.22 17.04
N HIS A 128 10.46 -0.42 18.09
CA HIS A 128 11.71 -0.21 18.81
C HIS A 128 12.21 -1.50 19.49
N SER A 129 13.51 -1.54 19.75
CA SER A 129 14.09 -2.59 20.59
C SER A 129 13.57 -2.43 22.02
N ILE A 130 13.00 -3.50 22.57
CA ILE A 130 12.48 -3.56 23.93
C ILE A 130 13.21 -4.69 24.66
N MET A 131 13.90 -4.33 25.75
CA MET A 131 14.76 -5.25 26.52
C MET A 131 15.83 -5.94 25.64
N ILE A 132 15.64 -7.22 25.32
CA ILE A 132 16.58 -8.03 24.53
C ILE A 132 16.09 -8.26 23.10
N GLU A 133 14.87 -7.82 22.77
CA GLU A 133 14.30 -7.98 21.44
C GLU A 133 14.84 -6.91 20.50
N ALA A 134 15.26 -7.31 19.30
CA ALA A 134 15.75 -6.40 18.28
C ALA A 134 14.63 -5.50 17.75
N ALA A 135 14.99 -4.28 17.31
CA ALA A 135 14.08 -3.44 16.57
C ALA A 135 13.75 -4.07 15.20
N TRP A 136 12.53 -3.86 14.71
CA TRP A 136 12.08 -4.44 13.44
C TRP A 136 11.01 -3.56 12.77
N TYR A 137 10.75 -3.84 11.49
CA TYR A 137 9.75 -3.15 10.69
C TYR A 137 8.62 -4.10 10.31
N GLU A 138 7.37 -3.63 10.43
CA GLU A 138 6.17 -4.35 10.02
C GLU A 138 5.61 -3.73 8.74
N ILE A 139 5.18 -4.57 7.80
CA ILE A 139 4.41 -4.12 6.64
C ILE A 139 2.98 -3.85 7.08
N VAL A 140 2.51 -2.62 6.89
CA VAL A 140 1.13 -2.24 7.22
C VAL A 140 0.17 -2.83 6.20
N SER A 141 -0.83 -3.56 6.69
CA SER A 141 -1.85 -4.22 5.86
C SER A 141 -1.22 -5.07 4.73
N PRO A 142 -0.51 -6.17 5.08
CA PRO A 142 0.38 -6.90 4.15
C PRO A 142 -0.34 -7.56 2.97
N GLU A 143 -1.68 -7.55 2.99
CA GLU A 143 -2.50 -8.08 1.91
C GLU A 143 -3.05 -6.99 0.99
N ILE A 144 -2.65 -5.72 1.14
CA ILE A 144 -3.04 -4.63 0.24
C ILE A 144 -1.89 -4.31 -0.70
N TYR A 145 -2.21 -4.35 -1.99
CA TYR A 145 -1.32 -3.97 -3.06
C TYR A 145 -1.98 -2.81 -3.81
N ARG A 146 -1.24 -1.72 -4.02
CA ARG A 146 -1.75 -0.51 -4.67
C ARG A 146 -0.96 -0.23 -5.93
N VAL A 147 -1.64 0.03 -7.03
CA VAL A 147 -1.04 0.66 -8.21
C VAL A 147 -1.40 2.13 -8.16
N GLY A 148 -0.40 2.99 -7.98
CA GLY A 148 -0.57 4.44 -7.94
C GLY A 148 -0.56 5.02 -9.35
N VAL A 149 -1.55 5.86 -9.65
CA VAL A 149 -1.69 6.53 -10.94
C VAL A 149 -2.06 8.00 -10.77
N LYS A 150 -1.86 8.79 -11.82
CA LYS A 150 -2.39 10.16 -11.91
C LYS A 150 -3.93 10.13 -11.81
N PRO A 151 -4.55 11.12 -11.16
CA PRO A 151 -6.00 11.23 -11.08
C PRO A 151 -6.67 11.13 -12.46
N GLY A 152 -7.74 10.33 -12.54
CA GLY A 152 -8.48 10.09 -13.79
C GLY A 152 -7.90 9.00 -14.69
N ALA A 153 -6.69 8.50 -14.44
CA ALA A 153 -6.13 7.38 -15.19
C ALA A 153 -6.78 6.05 -14.77
N THR A 154 -6.87 5.12 -15.72
CA THR A 154 -7.38 3.75 -15.53
C THR A 154 -6.27 2.73 -15.83
N LEU A 155 -6.47 1.48 -15.42
CA LEU A 155 -5.61 0.36 -15.79
C LEU A 155 -6.30 -0.49 -16.86
N PRO A 156 -5.82 -0.49 -18.11
CA PRO A 156 -6.34 -1.36 -19.16
C PRO A 156 -6.23 -2.83 -18.77
N LEU A 157 -7.28 -3.59 -19.05
CA LEU A 157 -7.29 -5.04 -18.89
C LEU A 157 -6.71 -5.71 -20.14
N GLY A 158 -5.51 -6.27 -19.99
CA GLY A 158 -4.99 -7.24 -20.94
C GLY A 158 -5.66 -8.61 -20.77
N LYS A 159 -5.14 -9.61 -21.50
CA LYS A 159 -5.64 -10.99 -21.44
C LYS A 159 -5.57 -11.56 -20.01
N ASP A 160 -4.39 -11.50 -19.40
CA ASP A 160 -4.15 -12.05 -18.05
C ASP A 160 -3.51 -11.05 -17.08
N ALA A 161 -3.00 -9.92 -17.59
CA ALA A 161 -2.31 -8.88 -16.82
C ALA A 161 -3.03 -7.54 -16.95
N VAL A 162 -2.78 -6.63 -16.01
CA VAL A 162 -3.15 -5.22 -16.17
C VAL A 162 -2.02 -4.48 -16.86
N GLY A 163 -2.36 -3.51 -17.71
CA GLY A 163 -1.42 -2.52 -18.20
C GLY A 163 -1.53 -1.22 -17.42
N CYS A 164 -0.52 -0.37 -17.55
CA CYS A 164 -0.61 1.06 -17.25
C CYS A 164 0.31 1.79 -18.22
N ASP A 165 -0.13 2.97 -18.68
CA ASP A 165 0.79 3.88 -19.34
C ASP A 165 1.81 4.38 -18.31
N SER A 166 3.10 4.21 -18.59
CA SER A 166 4.20 4.71 -17.76
C SER A 166 4.06 6.20 -17.42
N ALA A 167 3.51 7.02 -18.33
CA ALA A 167 3.26 8.44 -18.08
C ALA A 167 2.10 8.68 -17.09
N SER A 168 1.26 7.69 -16.86
CA SER A 168 0.14 7.72 -15.92
C SER A 168 0.50 7.13 -14.55
N LEU A 169 1.54 6.29 -14.45
CA LEU A 169 2.01 5.76 -13.18
C LEU A 169 2.47 6.90 -12.26
N LYS A 170 2.17 6.76 -10.97
CA LYS A 170 2.59 7.68 -9.92
C LYS A 170 3.08 6.88 -8.72
N SER A 171 4.36 7.07 -8.41
CA SER A 171 5.01 6.57 -7.21
C SER A 171 5.53 7.73 -6.36
N PHE A 172 5.87 7.42 -5.12
CA PHE A 172 6.50 8.35 -4.19
C PHE A 172 7.86 7.77 -3.79
N ASP A 173 8.85 8.63 -3.60
CA ASP A 173 10.21 8.30 -3.16
C ASP A 173 10.32 8.14 -1.63
N HIS A 174 9.20 7.81 -1.00
CA HIS A 174 9.07 7.61 0.42
C HIS A 174 7.80 6.83 0.73
N VAL A 175 7.76 6.26 1.92
CA VAL A 175 6.59 5.65 2.54
C VAL A 175 6.36 6.28 3.91
N ALA A 176 5.13 6.21 4.41
CA ALA A 176 4.87 6.55 5.80
C ALA A 176 5.50 5.49 6.71
N LEU A 177 6.20 5.94 7.75
CA LEU A 177 6.85 5.12 8.75
C LEU A 177 6.29 5.47 10.13
N GLY A 178 5.48 4.60 10.71
CA GLY A 178 4.88 4.86 12.00
C GLY A 178 5.68 4.32 13.18
N ASP A 179 6.08 5.16 14.12
CA ASP A 179 6.67 4.72 15.40
C ASP A 179 5.60 4.12 16.33
N THR A 180 5.64 2.80 16.54
CA THR A 180 4.61 2.09 17.29
C THR A 180 4.62 2.34 18.79
N SER A 181 5.63 3.04 19.33
CA SER A 181 5.64 3.44 20.73
C SER A 181 4.65 4.58 21.02
N THR A 182 4.15 5.26 19.99
CA THR A 182 3.27 6.43 20.10
C THR A 182 1.95 6.25 19.35
N LEU A 183 0.87 6.87 19.83
CA LEU A 183 -0.42 6.86 19.11
C LEU A 183 -0.33 7.56 17.74
N PRO A 184 0.34 8.72 17.58
CA PRO A 184 0.54 9.32 16.26
C PRO A 184 1.33 8.44 15.30
N GLY A 185 2.35 7.72 15.78
CA GLY A 185 3.10 6.78 14.94
C GLY A 185 2.26 5.58 14.51
N LEU A 186 1.43 5.00 15.39
CA LEU A 186 0.47 3.98 14.97
C LEU A 186 -0.47 4.46 13.85
N ALA A 187 -0.90 5.73 13.92
CA ALA A 187 -1.79 6.34 12.94
C ALA A 187 -1.10 6.72 11.62
N ALA A 188 0.20 7.04 11.64
CA ALA A 188 0.92 7.64 10.53
C ALA A 188 0.74 6.93 9.17
N PRO A 189 0.86 5.59 9.06
CA PRO A 189 0.59 4.88 7.80
C PRO A 189 -0.82 5.05 7.23
N TYR A 190 -1.80 5.23 8.11
CA TYR A 190 -3.21 5.41 7.76
C TYR A 190 -3.57 6.89 7.52
N ASP A 191 -2.71 7.81 8.00
CA ASP A 191 -2.76 9.26 7.78
C ASP A 191 -1.66 9.71 6.80
N GLU A 192 -1.42 8.89 5.76
CA GLU A 192 -0.34 9.01 4.75
C GLU A 192 -0.27 10.36 4.00
N GLU A 193 -1.32 11.17 4.07
CA GLU A 193 -1.40 12.50 3.47
C GLU A 193 -0.97 13.64 4.39
N THR A 194 -0.89 13.38 5.69
CA THR A 194 -0.64 14.41 6.71
C THR A 194 0.54 14.09 7.62
N THR A 195 1.04 12.85 7.60
CA THR A 195 2.17 12.46 8.43
C THR A 195 3.50 13.03 7.92
N ASP A 196 4.34 13.42 8.86
CA ASP A 196 5.74 13.79 8.67
C ASP A 196 6.72 12.64 8.99
N GLN A 197 6.21 11.50 9.49
CA GLN A 197 7.01 10.33 9.79
C GLN A 197 7.21 9.51 8.51
N LEU A 198 8.33 9.74 7.84
CA LEU A 198 8.61 9.19 6.53
C LEU A 198 9.87 8.31 6.53
N MET A 199 9.83 7.23 5.76
CA MET A 199 11.03 6.49 5.33
C MET A 199 11.24 6.75 3.84
N HIS A 200 12.37 7.36 3.50
CA HIS A 200 12.74 7.58 2.10
C HIS A 200 13.10 6.27 1.41
N THR A 201 12.65 6.11 0.17
CA THR A 201 13.08 5.05 -0.72
C THR A 201 14.12 5.61 -1.68
N GLN A 202 15.07 4.76 -2.09
CA GLN A 202 16.11 5.13 -3.03
C GLN A 202 15.99 4.21 -4.25
N MET A 203 15.69 4.81 -5.40
CA MET A 203 15.87 4.10 -6.66
C MET A 203 17.36 3.98 -6.95
N LEU A 204 17.83 2.77 -7.20
CA LEU A 204 19.19 2.52 -7.65
C LEU A 204 19.23 2.63 -9.18
N GLY A 205 20.30 3.20 -9.72
CA GLY A 205 20.54 3.19 -11.17
C GLY A 205 20.88 1.78 -11.65
N GLU A 206 20.75 1.54 -12.96
CA GLU A 206 21.06 0.24 -13.58
C GLU A 206 22.53 -0.17 -13.42
N ASP A 207 23.43 0.78 -13.17
CA ASP A 207 24.88 0.58 -13.06
C ASP A 207 25.38 0.33 -11.62
N ILE A 208 24.48 0.32 -10.63
CA ILE A 208 24.87 0.30 -9.22
C ILE A 208 24.05 -0.67 -8.37
N ASP A 209 24.75 -1.53 -7.62
CA ASP A 209 24.12 -2.37 -6.59
C ASP A 209 24.01 -1.64 -5.24
N LEU A 210 23.23 -2.22 -4.31
CA LEU A 210 23.03 -1.66 -2.97
C LEU A 210 24.35 -1.42 -2.20
N PHE A 211 25.30 -2.35 -2.27
CA PHE A 211 26.57 -2.26 -1.56
C PHE A 211 27.50 -1.20 -2.18
N GLN A 212 27.45 -1.04 -3.50
CA GLN A 212 28.14 0.02 -4.22
C GLN A 212 27.54 1.38 -3.87
N PHE A 213 26.21 1.50 -3.84
CA PHE A 213 25.53 2.73 -3.44
C PHE A 213 25.95 3.16 -2.03
N TRP A 214 25.94 2.24 -1.07
CA TRP A 214 26.39 2.53 0.30
C TRP A 214 27.87 2.90 0.37
N ARG A 215 28.75 2.22 -0.37
CA ARG A 215 30.18 2.56 -0.39
C ARG A 215 30.43 3.94 -1.00
N ARG A 216 29.76 4.30 -2.09
CA ARG A 216 29.90 5.61 -2.76
C ARG A 216 29.40 6.76 -1.88
N ASN A 217 28.40 6.50 -1.03
CA ASN A 217 27.77 7.49 -0.16
C ASN A 217 28.14 7.32 1.32
N ALA A 218 29.24 6.62 1.62
CA ALA A 218 29.64 6.34 3.00
C ALA A 218 29.87 7.64 3.79
N ASN A 219 29.26 7.73 4.98
CA ASN A 219 29.35 8.89 5.87
C ASN A 219 28.91 10.22 5.24
N THR A 220 28.00 10.17 4.27
CA THR A 220 27.39 11.37 3.66
C THR A 220 25.92 11.44 4.01
N ASP A 221 25.40 12.66 4.06
CA ASP A 221 23.98 12.91 4.25
C ASP A 221 23.24 12.74 2.91
N GLN A 222 22.35 11.74 2.87
CA GLN A 222 21.53 11.43 1.69
C GLN A 222 20.09 11.91 1.83
N VAL A 223 19.74 12.51 2.97
CA VAL A 223 18.37 12.79 3.38
C VAL A 223 18.12 14.29 3.49
N SER A 224 19.01 15.03 4.15
CA SER A 224 18.82 16.48 4.32
C SER A 224 18.73 17.18 2.98
N GLY A 225 17.72 18.03 2.82
CA GLY A 225 17.45 18.75 1.58
C GLY A 225 16.48 18.04 0.62
N ARG A 226 16.12 16.78 0.87
CA ARG A 226 14.98 16.17 0.16
C ARG A 226 13.69 16.88 0.57
N THR A 227 12.81 17.07 -0.42
CA THR A 227 11.46 17.59 -0.19
C THR A 227 10.47 16.54 -0.71
N PRO A 228 10.07 15.56 0.12
CA PRO A 228 9.11 14.53 -0.27
C PRO A 228 7.83 15.12 -0.82
N GLU A 229 7.34 14.61 -1.94
CA GLU A 229 6.05 15.02 -2.47
C GLU A 229 4.93 14.52 -1.56
N ALA A 230 4.20 15.41 -0.89
CA ALA A 230 3.05 15.00 -0.09
C ALA A 230 1.89 14.48 -0.96
N ARG A 231 1.08 13.58 -0.40
CA ARG A 231 -0.27 13.34 -0.94
C ARG A 231 -1.14 14.53 -0.56
N VAL A 232 -1.82 15.12 -1.52
CA VAL A 232 -2.65 16.32 -1.34
C VAL A 232 -4.09 15.89 -1.15
N LEU A 233 -4.78 16.46 -0.16
CA LEU A 233 -6.21 16.24 0.04
C LEU A 233 -7.03 17.06 -0.94
N GLU A 234 -8.11 16.49 -1.48
CA GLU A 234 -9.09 17.29 -2.23
C GLU A 234 -9.65 18.43 -1.34
N PRO A 235 -9.75 19.66 -1.85
CA PRO A 235 -10.41 20.76 -1.14
C PRO A 235 -11.85 20.40 -0.79
N ARG A 236 -12.30 20.82 0.40
CA ARG A 236 -13.68 20.64 0.85
C ARG A 236 -14.65 21.58 0.14
#